data_AF-A0A6I4NPX5-F1
#
_entry.id   AF-A0A6I4NPX5-F1
#
_cell.length_a   1.000
_cell.length_b   1.000
_cell.length_c   1.000
_cell.angle_alpha   90.00
_cell.angle_beta   90.00
_cell.angle_gamma   90.00
#
_symmetry.space_group_name_H-M   'P 1'
#
loop_
_entity.id
_entity.type
_entity.pdbx_description
1 polymer ?
#
loop_
_entity_poly.entity_id
_entity_poly.type
_entity_poly.pdbx_seq_one_letter_code
_entity_poly.pdbx_strand_id
1 'polypeptide(L)'
;MTKLITFISFILLLSFDEPIKIVAYYSAISCPCAQWKVEGEKENIYLERENEKLQDVNKLWDGKTLPFKISLKGKFKDGKGIPKSFTTKGKPKAAKIFVYNQLEVIKN
;
A
#
# COMPACT_ATOMS: atom_id res chain seq x y z
N MET A 1 -41.37 -15.44 -39.19
CA MET A 1 -40.17 -14.58 -39.06
C MET A 1 -40.06 -14.16 -37.60
N THR A 2 -39.31 -14.90 -36.79
CA THR A 2 -39.22 -14.64 -35.34
C THR A 2 -37.76 -14.27 -35.05
N LYS A 3 -37.55 -13.00 -34.69
CA LYS A 3 -36.23 -12.43 -34.41
C LYS A 3 -35.72 -12.99 -33.09
N LEU A 4 -34.59 -13.69 -33.14
CA LEU A 4 -33.85 -14.14 -31.97
C LEU A 4 -33.01 -12.96 -31.47
N ILE A 5 -33.37 -12.40 -30.31
CA ILE A 5 -32.59 -11.34 -29.65
C ILE A 5 -31.56 -12.04 -28.77
N THR A 6 -30.31 -12.08 -29.23
CA THR A 6 -29.18 -12.59 -28.45
C THR A 6 -28.78 -11.54 -27.42
N PHE A 7 -29.15 -11.75 -26.15
CA PHE A 7 -28.59 -11.01 -25.02
C PHE A 7 -27.14 -11.48 -24.79
N ILE A 8 -26.17 -10.75 -25.33
CA ILE A 8 -24.76 -10.91 -24.95
C ILE A 8 -24.60 -10.24 -23.59
N SER A 9 -24.66 -11.07 -22.55
CA SER A 9 -24.35 -10.65 -21.18
C SER A 9 -22.84 -10.42 -21.10
N PHE A 10 -22.43 -9.16 -21.24
CA PHE A 10 -21.04 -8.74 -21.07
C PHE A 10 -20.73 -8.73 -19.56
N ILE A 11 -20.40 -9.89 -19.00
CA ILE A 11 -19.92 -10.00 -17.62
C ILE A 11 -18.52 -9.39 -17.58
N LEU A 12 -18.46 -8.13 -17.17
CA LEU A 12 -17.23 -7.43 -16.85
C LEU A 12 -16.64 -8.11 -15.60
N LEU A 13 -15.60 -8.93 -15.79
CA LEU A 13 -14.78 -9.50 -14.72
C LEU A 13 -14.04 -8.36 -14.01
N LEU A 14 -14.73 -7.66 -13.12
CA LEU A 14 -14.11 -6.81 -12.11
C LEU A 14 -13.53 -7.75 -11.07
N SER A 15 -12.26 -8.10 -11.22
CA SER A 15 -11.47 -8.71 -10.14
C SER A 15 -11.31 -7.67 -9.03
N PHE A 16 -12.29 -7.63 -8.13
CA PHE A 16 -12.17 -6.92 -6.86
C PHE A 16 -11.24 -7.74 -5.97
N ASP A 17 -9.95 -7.43 -6.00
CA ASP A 17 -9.03 -7.94 -4.98
C ASP A 17 -9.52 -7.49 -3.60
N GLU A 18 -9.86 -8.47 -2.77
CA GLU A 18 -10.30 -8.21 -1.41
C GLU A 18 -9.17 -7.56 -0.59
N PRO A 19 -9.45 -6.54 0.24
CA PRO A 19 -8.41 -5.91 1.04
C PRO A 19 -7.81 -6.90 2.06
N ILE A 20 -6.49 -7.08 1.99
CA ILE A 20 -5.73 -7.92 2.92
C ILE A 20 -5.23 -7.11 4.11
N LYS A 21 -4.90 -7.81 5.21
CA LYS A 21 -4.26 -7.23 6.39
C LYS A 21 -2.77 -7.55 6.40
N ILE A 22 -1.93 -6.54 6.64
CA ILE A 22 -0.47 -6.70 6.78
C ILE A 22 0.03 -6.05 8.08
N VAL A 23 1.13 -6.57 8.62
CA VAL A 23 1.92 -5.91 9.65
C VAL A 23 3.21 -5.42 9.00
N ALA A 24 3.51 -4.14 9.15
CA ALA A 24 4.72 -3.53 8.61
C ALA A 24 5.48 -2.78 9.71
N TYR A 25 6.80 -2.68 9.53
CA TYR A 25 7.67 -1.91 10.40
C TYR A 25 8.57 -0.97 9.62
N TYR A 26 8.88 0.16 10.23
CA TYR A 26 9.80 1.14 9.65
C TYR A 26 11.21 0.57 9.60
N SER A 27 11.86 0.57 8.43
CA SER A 27 13.11 -0.15 8.19
C SER A 27 14.17 0.64 7.40
N ALA A 28 13.90 1.87 6.94
CA ALA A 28 14.89 2.65 6.18
C ALA A 28 14.91 4.14 6.56
N ILE A 29 15.80 4.50 7.50
CA ILE A 29 15.87 5.83 8.16
C ILE A 29 16.52 6.91 7.26
N SER A 30 17.43 6.50 6.37
CA SER A 30 18.25 7.41 5.56
C SER A 30 18.33 7.01 4.09
N CYS A 31 17.41 6.17 3.63
CA CYS A 31 17.35 5.71 2.25
C CYS A 31 16.30 6.51 1.46
N PRO A 32 16.54 6.87 0.19
CA PRO A 32 15.48 7.38 -0.69
C PRO A 32 14.51 6.27 -1.16
N CYS A 33 14.71 5.02 -0.72
CA CYS A 33 13.92 3.86 -1.11
C CYS A 33 12.63 3.69 -0.28
N ALA A 34 11.86 2.67 -0.65
CA ALA A 34 10.78 2.13 0.16
C ALA A 34 11.18 1.95 1.63
N GLN A 35 10.38 2.52 2.52
CA GLN A 35 10.72 2.70 3.94
C GLN A 35 10.21 1.57 4.83
N TRP A 36 9.23 0.81 4.37
CA TRP A 36 8.47 -0.12 5.19
C TRP A 36 8.78 -1.55 4.82
N LYS A 37 8.93 -2.41 5.81
CA LYS A 37 9.10 -3.84 5.62
C LYS A 37 7.91 -4.58 6.19
N VAL A 38 7.29 -5.44 5.38
CA VAL A 38 6.20 -6.31 5.82
C VAL A 38 6.78 -7.53 6.51
N GLU A 39 6.14 -7.98 7.59
CA GLU A 39 6.57 -9.21 8.27
C GLU A 39 6.53 -10.41 7.29
N GLY A 40 7.62 -11.18 7.24
CA GLY A 40 7.77 -12.30 6.31
C GLY A 40 8.25 -11.94 4.90
N GLU A 41 8.25 -10.66 4.52
CA GLU A 41 8.71 -10.21 3.20
C GLU A 41 10.21 -9.85 3.18
N LYS A 42 10.84 -10.04 2.03
CA LYS A 42 12.27 -9.72 1.83
C LYS A 42 12.49 -8.26 1.46
N GLU A 43 11.68 -7.74 0.55
CA GLU A 43 11.82 -6.39 0.00
C GLU A 43 11.02 -5.36 0.81
N ASN A 44 11.52 -4.12 0.84
CA ASN A 44 10.75 -3.01 1.36
C ASN A 44 9.66 -2.57 0.37
N ILE A 45 8.60 -2.00 0.91
CA ILE A 45 7.46 -1.47 0.18
C ILE A 45 7.23 0.01 0.50
N TYR A 46 6.47 0.66 -0.38
CA TYR A 46 5.86 1.95 -0.09
C TYR A 46 4.47 1.76 0.50
N LEU A 47 4.07 2.72 1.34
CA LEU A 47 2.72 2.83 1.84
C LEU A 47 2.08 4.10 1.28
N GLU A 48 0.86 3.98 0.79
CA GLU A 48 0.09 5.09 0.23
C GLU A 48 -1.31 5.07 0.82
N ARG A 49 -1.83 6.25 1.17
CA ARG A 49 -3.21 6.38 1.65
C ARG A 49 -4.17 6.17 0.50
N GLU A 50 -5.26 5.44 0.72
CA GLU A 50 -6.36 5.37 -0.25
C GLU A 50 -7.01 6.76 -0.47
N ASN A 51 -7.04 7.60 0.57
CA ASN A 51 -7.56 8.96 0.49
C ASN A 51 -6.94 9.88 1.57
N GLU A 52 -7.12 11.19 1.41
CA GLU A 52 -6.49 12.21 2.27
C GLU A 52 -7.03 12.26 3.70
N LYS A 53 -8.20 11.65 3.98
CA LYS A 53 -8.78 11.60 5.33
C LYS A 53 -8.01 10.64 6.25
N LEU A 54 -7.25 9.72 5.66
CA LEU A 54 -6.40 8.80 6.42
C LEU A 54 -5.13 9.52 6.89
N GLN A 55 -4.65 9.12 8.06
CA GLN A 55 -3.40 9.64 8.59
C GLN A 55 -2.22 9.16 7.73
N ASP A 56 -1.28 10.06 7.44
CA ASP A 56 -0.05 9.72 6.70
C ASP A 56 0.92 8.99 7.63
N VAL A 57 1.07 7.70 7.38
CA VAL A 57 1.86 6.79 8.22
C VAL A 57 3.34 7.16 8.24
N ASN A 58 3.85 7.81 7.20
CA ASN A 58 5.25 8.26 7.14
C ASN A 58 5.53 9.42 8.10
N LYS A 59 4.48 10.07 8.63
CA LYS A 59 4.58 11.16 9.61
C LYS A 59 4.36 10.69 11.04
N LEU A 60 4.08 9.41 11.25
CA LEU A 60 3.79 8.87 12.58
C LEU A 60 5.03 8.47 13.37
N TRP A 61 6.12 8.15 12.68
CA TRP A 61 7.36 7.77 13.35
C TRP A 61 8.06 9.00 13.95
N ASP A 62 8.51 8.88 15.19
CA ASP A 62 9.18 9.95 15.95
C ASP A 62 10.62 10.26 15.48
N GLY A 63 11.12 9.51 14.51
CA GLY A 63 12.47 9.63 13.99
C GLY A 63 13.56 8.96 14.85
N LYS A 64 13.19 8.28 15.94
CA LYS A 64 14.15 7.78 16.95
C LYS A 64 13.85 6.35 17.43
N THR A 65 12.60 6.01 17.69
CA THR A 65 12.21 4.77 18.37
C THR A 65 11.93 3.65 17.38
N LEU A 66 12.66 2.54 17.48
CA LEU A 66 12.44 1.33 16.71
C LEU A 66 12.25 0.11 17.63
N PRO A 67 11.48 -0.91 17.21
CA PRO A 67 10.72 -0.98 15.96
C PRO A 67 9.43 -0.15 16.03
N PHE A 68 9.17 0.67 15.01
CA PHE A 68 7.87 1.30 14.84
C PHE A 68 6.98 0.40 13.97
N LYS A 69 5.99 -0.24 14.59
CA LYS A 69 5.10 -1.22 13.95
C LYS A 69 3.70 -0.66 13.72
N ILE A 70 3.11 -1.07 12.61
CA ILE A 70 1.74 -0.73 12.22
C ILE A 70 1.02 -1.96 11.66
N SER A 71 -0.29 -1.97 11.83
CA SER A 71 -1.22 -2.89 11.18
C SER A 71 -2.04 -2.12 10.15
N LEU A 72 -2.11 -2.64 8.93
CA LEU A 72 -2.79 -1.99 7.81
C LEU A 72 -3.78 -2.94 7.16
N LYS A 73 -4.92 -2.42 6.71
CA LYS A 73 -5.82 -3.10 5.77
C LYS A 73 -5.80 -2.35 4.44
N GLY A 74 -5.76 -3.09 3.33
CA GLY A 74 -5.61 -2.49 2.00
C GLY A 74 -5.25 -3.48 0.92
N LYS A 75 -4.67 -2.99 -0.17
CA LYS A 75 -4.26 -3.81 -1.32
C LYS A 75 -2.97 -3.33 -1.93
N PHE A 76 -2.25 -4.23 -2.58
CA PHE A 76 -1.12 -3.83 -3.41
C PHE A 76 -1.62 -3.20 -4.72
N LYS A 77 -0.94 -2.15 -5.20
CA LYS A 77 -1.10 -1.70 -6.59
C LYS A 77 -0.43 -2.71 -7.52
N ASP A 78 -0.97 -2.81 -8.73
CA ASP A 78 -0.34 -3.57 -9.79
C ASP A 78 1.03 -2.99 -10.15
N GLY A 79 2.02 -3.87 -10.24
CA GLY A 79 3.40 -3.51 -10.58
C GLY A 79 4.17 -2.79 -9.46
N LYS A 80 5.38 -2.36 -9.81
CA LYS A 80 6.24 -1.54 -8.95
C LYS A 80 6.13 -0.07 -9.35
N GLY A 81 6.18 0.83 -8.37
CA GLY A 81 6.10 2.26 -8.61
C GLY A 81 6.65 3.09 -7.45
N ILE A 82 6.39 4.40 -7.52
CA ILE A 82 6.71 5.36 -6.47
C ILE A 82 5.41 6.13 -6.17
N PRO A 83 4.96 6.23 -4.91
CA PRO A 83 3.76 7.00 -4.57
C PRO A 83 3.91 8.47 -4.97
N LYS A 84 2.85 9.07 -5.50
CA LYS A 84 2.85 10.49 -5.90
C LYS A 84 3.17 11.43 -4.74
N SER A 85 2.76 11.05 -3.54
CA SER A 85 2.95 11.81 -2.29
C SER A 85 4.27 11.51 -1.58
N PHE A 86 5.12 10.63 -2.12
CA PHE A 86 6.35 10.24 -1.45
C PHE A 86 7.39 11.37 -1.53
N THR A 87 7.64 12.01 -0.38
CA THR A 87 8.70 13.01 -0.26
C THR A 87 10.01 12.32 0.05
N THR A 88 11.01 12.53 -0.81
CA THR A 88 12.25 11.74 -0.80
C THR A 88 13.42 12.56 -0.28
N LYS A 89 14.42 11.88 0.31
CA LYS A 89 15.72 12.47 0.65
C LYS A 89 16.75 12.35 -0.49
N GLY A 90 16.32 11.96 -1.69
CA GLY A 90 17.17 11.62 -2.85
C GLY A 90 16.38 10.83 -3.91
N LYS A 91 17.02 10.32 -4.97
CA LYS A 91 16.29 9.64 -6.07
C LYS A 91 15.60 8.33 -5.61
N PRO A 92 14.25 8.23 -5.60
CA PRO A 92 13.57 7.00 -5.23
C PRO A 92 13.75 5.89 -6.26
N LYS A 93 13.54 4.65 -5.81
CA LYS A 93 13.51 3.45 -6.66
C LYS A 93 12.11 2.83 -6.60
N ALA A 94 11.61 2.34 -7.74
CA ALA A 94 10.31 1.69 -7.79
C ALA A 94 10.26 0.44 -6.90
N ALA A 95 9.19 0.30 -6.13
CA ALA A 95 8.92 -0.84 -5.24
C ALA A 95 7.43 -1.18 -5.24
N LYS A 96 7.04 -2.28 -4.59
CA LYS A 96 5.62 -2.57 -4.36
C LYS A 96 4.99 -1.44 -3.55
N ILE A 97 3.76 -1.05 -3.89
CA ILE A 97 3.01 -0.03 -3.16
C ILE A 97 1.79 -0.69 -2.52
N PHE A 98 1.68 -0.61 -1.20
CA PHE A 98 0.48 -1.01 -0.48
C PHE A 98 -0.39 0.22 -0.21
N VAL A 99 -1.59 0.23 -0.79
CA VAL A 99 -2.58 1.28 -0.60
C VAL A 99 -3.49 0.87 0.55
N TYR A 100 -3.40 1.59 1.67
CA TYR A 100 -4.16 1.26 2.87
C TYR A 100 -5.42 2.12 2.98
N ASN A 101 -6.49 1.49 3.46
CA ASN A 101 -7.75 2.13 3.81
C ASN A 101 -8.05 2.09 5.31
N GLN A 102 -7.25 1.34 6.08
CA GLN A 102 -7.28 1.32 7.54
C GLN A 102 -5.84 1.24 8.07
N LEU A 103 -5.58 1.94 9.17
CA LEU A 103 -4.28 2.02 9.83
C LEU A 103 -4.46 1.94 11.35
N GLU A 104 -3.65 1.13 11.98
CA GLU A 104 -3.54 1.00 13.43
C GLU A 104 -2.06 0.99 13.84
N VAL A 105 -1.68 1.82 14.80
CA VAL A 105 -0.32 1.79 15.38
C VAL A 105 -0.28 0.69 16.42
N ILE A 106 0.64 -0.26 16.26
CA ILE A 106 0.84 -1.33 17.23
C ILE A 106 1.76 -0.75 18.31
N LYS A 107 1.18 -0.35 19.44
CA LYS A 107 1.96 0.05 20.61
C LYS A 107 2.61 -1.20 21.19
N ASN A 108 3.93 -1.15 21.39
CA ASN A 108 4.61 -2.07 22.28
C ASN A 108 4.27 -1.73 23.74
#